data_AF-A0A920I3N0-F1
#
_entry.id   AF-A0A920I3N0-F1
#
_cell.length_a   1.000
_cell.length_b   1.000
_cell.length_c   1.000
_cell.angle_alpha   90.00
_cell.angle_beta   90.00
_cell.angle_gamma   90.00
#
_symmetry.space_group_name_H-M   'P 1'
#
loop_
_entity.id
_entity.type
_entity.pdbx_description
1 polymer ?
#
loop_
_entity_poly.entity_id
_entity_poly.type
_entity_poly.pdbx_seq_one_letter_code
_entity_poly.pdbx_strand_id
1 'polypeptide(L)'
;MNGDSAYFVWLNRGKESVCLDLKDEADKAILAAMIAKADVFIQNLAPGAVERMGFGLEDLLEAHPSLICCSITGYGIDGPYSQQRPMTCWCRRKAASAP
;
A
#
# COMPACT_ATOMS: atom_id res chain seq x y z
N MET A 1 5.32 -17.89 16.04
CA MET A 1 5.03 -19.33 16.31
C MET A 1 5.26 -20.06 14.99
N ASN A 2 5.80 -21.28 15.00
CA ASN A 2 6.20 -22.02 13.79
C ASN A 2 7.31 -21.35 12.94
N GLY A 3 8.21 -20.60 13.56
CA GLY A 3 9.29 -19.88 12.86
C GLY A 3 8.91 -18.46 12.41
N ASP A 4 7.61 -18.13 12.39
CA ASP A 4 7.15 -16.78 12.03
C ASP A 4 7.29 -15.78 13.18
N SER A 5 7.62 -14.55 12.80
CA SER A 5 7.66 -13.39 13.69
C SER A 5 6.32 -13.20 14.40
N ALA A 6 6.37 -12.98 15.72
CA ALA A 6 5.17 -12.70 16.52
C ALA A 6 4.42 -11.46 16.00
N TYR A 7 5.15 -10.46 15.49
CA TYR A 7 4.57 -9.25 14.92
C TYR A 7 3.77 -9.53 13.64
N PHE A 8 4.30 -10.39 12.77
CA PHE A 8 3.64 -10.78 11.53
C PHE A 8 2.35 -11.56 11.80
N VAL A 9 2.41 -12.56 12.70
CA VAL A 9 1.24 -13.39 13.05
C VAL A 9 0.15 -12.55 13.70
N TRP A 10 0.49 -11.59 14.56
CA TRP A 10 -0.49 -10.74 15.24
C TRP A 10 -1.25 -9.81 14.28
N LEU A 11 -0.57 -9.23 13.29
CA LEU A 11 -1.17 -8.25 12.37
C LEU A 11 -1.84 -8.86 11.12
N ASN A 12 -1.53 -10.12 10.78
CA ASN A 12 -2.02 -10.75 9.55
C ASN A 12 -2.87 -12.01 9.81
N ARG A 13 -3.27 -12.26 11.05
CA ARG A 13 -4.18 -13.37 11.38
C ARG A 13 -5.48 -13.25 10.58
N GLY A 14 -5.87 -14.36 9.93
CA GLY A 14 -7.11 -14.45 9.16
C GLY A 14 -7.02 -13.94 7.72
N LYS A 15 -5.85 -13.43 7.29
CA LYS A 15 -5.61 -13.07 5.89
C LYS A 15 -5.04 -14.26 5.12
N GLU A 16 -5.47 -14.42 3.89
CA GLU A 16 -4.80 -15.28 2.91
C GLU A 16 -3.59 -14.53 2.33
N SER A 17 -2.54 -15.27 1.98
CA SER A 17 -1.29 -14.70 1.48
C SER A 17 -0.96 -15.27 0.10
N VAL A 18 -0.57 -14.38 -0.81
CA VAL A 18 -0.04 -14.70 -2.13
C VAL A 18 1.27 -13.94 -2.32
N CYS A 19 2.24 -14.57 -2.97
CA CYS A 19 3.51 -13.94 -3.34
C CYS A 19 3.47 -13.62 -4.84
N LEU A 20 3.68 -12.35 -5.20
CA LEU A 20 3.69 -11.86 -6.57
C LEU A 20 4.92 -10.95 -6.77
N ASP A 21 5.63 -11.12 -7.87
CA ASP A 21 6.65 -10.17 -8.32
C ASP A 21 6.05 -9.18 -9.31
N LEU A 22 5.80 -7.95 -8.85
CA LEU A 22 5.22 -6.89 -9.68
C LEU A 22 6.17 -6.31 -10.74
N LYS A 23 7.33 -6.93 -10.96
CA LYS A 23 8.17 -6.72 -12.15
C LYS A 23 7.84 -7.68 -13.29
N ASP A 24 7.19 -8.79 -13.00
CA ASP A 24 6.72 -9.76 -13.98
C ASP A 24 5.30 -9.39 -14.45
N GLU A 25 5.12 -9.28 -15.76
CA GLU A 25 3.82 -8.96 -16.37
C GLU A 25 2.77 -10.05 -16.11
N ALA A 26 3.18 -11.32 -15.95
CA ALA A 26 2.27 -12.40 -15.62
C ALA A 26 1.68 -12.23 -14.21
N ASP A 27 2.51 -11.87 -13.23
CA ASP A 27 2.08 -11.62 -11.85
C ASP A 27 1.27 -10.33 -11.73
N LYS A 28 1.58 -9.30 -12.53
CA LYS A 28 0.71 -8.12 -12.65
C LYS A 28 -0.68 -8.48 -13.16
N ALA A 29 -0.78 -9.36 -14.15
CA ALA A 29 -2.08 -9.81 -14.65
C ALA A 29 -2.90 -10.54 -13.57
N ILE A 30 -2.24 -11.33 -12.71
CA ILE A 30 -2.88 -11.96 -11.55
C ILE A 30 -3.40 -10.90 -10.57
N LEU A 31 -2.58 -9.91 -10.21
CA LEU A 31 -3.00 -8.82 -9.33
C LEU A 31 -4.18 -8.03 -9.93
N ALA A 32 -4.14 -7.72 -11.22
CA ALA A 32 -5.23 -7.03 -11.92
C ALA A 32 -6.54 -7.84 -11.85
N ALA A 33 -6.47 -9.16 -12.06
CA ALA A 33 -7.63 -10.04 -11.95
C ALA A 33 -8.19 -10.13 -10.52
N MET A 34 -7.32 -10.02 -9.51
CA MET A 34 -7.74 -9.93 -8.10
C MET A 34 -8.42 -8.59 -7.80
N ILE A 35 -7.83 -7.47 -8.26
CA ILE A 35 -8.38 -6.11 -8.07
C ILE A 35 -9.75 -5.99 -8.74
N ALA A 36 -9.93 -6.54 -9.94
CA ALA A 36 -11.20 -6.51 -10.66
C ALA A 36 -12.37 -7.18 -9.89
N LYS A 37 -12.08 -7.99 -8.87
CA LYS A 37 -13.07 -8.65 -8.01
C LYS A 37 -13.08 -8.08 -6.59
N ALA A 38 -12.15 -7.18 -6.26
CA ALA A 38 -12.00 -6.65 -4.93
C ALA A 38 -12.94 -5.45 -4.71
N ASP A 39 -13.49 -5.34 -3.51
CA ASP A 39 -14.23 -4.15 -3.09
C ASP A 39 -13.28 -3.05 -2.58
N VAL A 40 -12.14 -3.45 -1.98
CA VAL A 40 -11.21 -2.53 -1.33
C VAL A 40 -9.76 -2.87 -1.69
N PHE A 41 -9.01 -1.88 -2.15
CA PHE A 41 -7.57 -1.95 -2.38
C PHE A 41 -6.84 -1.06 -1.36
N ILE A 42 -5.97 -1.66 -0.54
CA ILE A 42 -5.23 -0.96 0.53
C ILE A 42 -3.73 -1.11 0.27
N GLN A 43 -3.01 0.00 0.29
CA GLN A 43 -1.56 0.01 0.12
C GLN A 43 -0.90 1.07 1.00
N ASN A 44 0.32 0.77 1.47
CA ASN A 44 1.14 1.67 2.29
C ASN A 44 2.57 1.83 1.75
N LEU A 45 2.74 1.71 0.43
CA LEU A 45 3.99 1.90 -0.27
C LEU A 45 4.35 3.39 -0.38
N ALA A 46 5.59 3.65 -0.80
CA ALA A 46 6.04 5.02 -1.03
C ALA A 46 5.16 5.73 -2.08
N PRO A 47 4.97 7.06 -1.97
CA PRO A 47 4.25 7.82 -3.00
C PRO A 47 4.79 7.53 -4.40
N GLY A 48 3.90 7.32 -5.37
CA GLY A 48 4.28 7.03 -6.75
C GLY A 48 4.78 5.59 -6.99
N ALA A 49 4.84 4.72 -5.97
CA ALA A 49 5.35 3.35 -6.15
C ALA A 49 4.38 2.45 -6.90
N VAL A 50 3.09 2.54 -6.58
CA VAL A 50 2.04 1.71 -7.18
C VAL A 50 1.76 2.15 -8.62
N GLU A 51 1.83 3.45 -8.86
CA GLU A 51 1.74 4.09 -10.18
C GLU A 51 2.86 3.59 -11.11
N ARG A 52 4.10 3.54 -10.60
CA ARG A 52 5.26 2.98 -11.33
C ARG A 52 5.11 1.48 -11.62
N MET A 53 4.28 0.76 -10.86
CA MET A 53 3.99 -0.66 -11.07
C MET A 53 2.81 -0.89 -12.04
N GLY A 54 2.14 0.18 -12.49
CA GLY A 54 0.99 0.11 -13.41
C GLY A 54 -0.38 0.01 -12.74
N PHE A 55 -0.47 0.30 -11.43
CA PHE A 55 -1.71 0.21 -10.66
C PHE A 55 -2.11 1.58 -10.06
N GLY A 56 -1.94 2.65 -10.83
CA GLY A 56 -2.24 4.00 -10.39
C GLY A 56 -3.67 4.13 -9.85
N LEU A 57 -3.84 4.86 -8.74
CA LEU A 57 -5.13 4.92 -8.05
C LEU A 57 -6.23 5.53 -8.93
N GLU A 58 -5.88 6.53 -9.75
CA GLU A 58 -6.81 7.15 -10.71
C GLU A 58 -7.24 6.16 -11.79
N ASP A 59 -6.29 5.47 -12.42
CA ASP A 59 -6.55 4.45 -13.44
C ASP A 59 -7.42 3.31 -12.89
N LEU A 60 -7.16 2.89 -11.66
CA LEU A 60 -7.93 1.85 -10.97
C LEU A 60 -9.38 2.29 -10.70
N LEU A 61 -9.59 3.54 -10.28
CA LEU A 61 -10.92 4.08 -10.04
C LEU A 61 -11.69 4.31 -11.35
N GLU A 62 -11.01 4.65 -12.44
CA GLU A 62 -11.61 4.74 -13.76
C GLU A 62 -12.02 3.35 -14.28
N ALA A 63 -11.15 2.34 -14.14
CA ALA A 63 -11.44 0.98 -14.57
C ALA A 63 -12.47 0.25 -13.68
N HIS A 64 -12.49 0.57 -12.39
CA HIS A 64 -13.34 -0.06 -11.38
C HIS A 64 -14.03 1.00 -10.48
N PRO A 65 -15.13 1.64 -10.94
CA PRO A 65 -15.76 2.74 -10.21
C PRO A 65 -16.33 2.38 -8.83
N SER A 66 -16.55 1.10 -8.54
CA SER A 66 -16.99 0.61 -7.22
C SER A 66 -15.84 0.29 -6.26
N LEU A 67 -14.59 0.31 -6.73
CA LEU A 67 -13.42 -0.02 -5.93
C LEU A 67 -13.11 1.11 -4.94
N ILE A 68 -12.88 0.76 -3.68
CA ILE A 68 -12.42 1.71 -2.66
C ILE A 68 -10.90 1.63 -2.56
N CYS A 69 -10.21 2.70 -2.92
CA CYS A 69 -8.76 2.81 -2.85
C CYS A 69 -8.30 3.52 -1.56
N CYS A 70 -7.46 2.87 -0.76
CA CYS A 70 -6.86 3.42 0.46
C CYS A 70 -5.33 3.47 0.36
N SER A 71 -4.78 4.67 0.32
CA SER A 71 -3.33 4.95 0.32
C SER A 71 -2.90 5.47 1.68
N ILE A 72 -1.95 4.78 2.33
CA ILE A 72 -1.46 5.15 3.66
C ILE A 72 0.00 5.57 3.56
N THR A 73 0.30 6.85 3.81
CA THR A 73 1.66 7.37 3.85
C THR A 73 1.95 8.04 5.19
N GLY A 74 3.21 8.11 5.60
CA GLY A 74 3.56 8.68 6.91
C GLY A 74 3.56 10.21 6.98
N TYR A 75 3.64 10.90 5.85
CA TYR A 75 3.70 12.37 5.78
C TYR A 75 2.73 12.98 4.75
N GLY A 76 1.82 12.19 4.18
CA GLY A 76 1.00 12.62 3.05
C GLY A 76 1.70 12.43 1.70
N ILE A 77 0.98 12.71 0.62
CA ILE A 77 1.50 12.72 -0.75
C ILE A 77 2.06 14.10 -1.14
N ASP A 78 1.63 15.14 -0.43
CA ASP A 78 2.02 16.53 -0.64
C ASP A 78 2.72 17.12 0.59
N GLY A 79 3.35 18.29 0.40
CA GLY A 79 3.97 19.07 1.47
C GLY A 79 5.46 18.80 1.68
N PRO A 80 6.10 19.51 2.61
CA PRO A 80 7.56 19.58 2.73
C PRO A 80 8.22 18.26 3.16
N TYR A 81 7.43 17.30 3.61
CA TYR A 81 7.90 16.01 4.14
C TYR A 81 7.51 14.81 3.29
N SER A 82 6.77 14.99 2.19
CA SER A 82 6.26 13.88 1.37
C SER A 82 7.36 12.97 0.80
N GLN A 83 8.54 13.53 0.55
CA GLN A 83 9.71 12.80 0.04
C GLN A 83 10.65 12.25 1.13
N GLN A 84 10.34 12.49 2.41
CA GLN A 84 11.14 11.96 3.51
C GLN A 84 10.70 10.54 3.87
N ARG A 85 11.65 9.67 4.24
CA ARG A 85 11.31 8.32 4.68
C ARG A 85 10.55 8.36 6.02
N PRO A 86 9.29 7.91 6.06
CA PRO A 86 8.54 7.89 7.29
C PRO A 86 8.94 6.66 8.12
N MET A 87 9.07 6.89 9.42
CA MET A 87 9.19 5.84 10.42
C MET A 87 8.54 6.37 11.69
N THR A 88 7.93 5.49 12.49
CA THR A 88 7.02 5.88 13.58
C THR A 88 7.62 6.92 14.53
N CYS A 89 8.90 6.79 14.91
CA CYS A 89 9.58 7.77 15.78
C CYS A 89 9.72 9.16 15.12
N TRP A 90 9.97 9.22 13.81
CA TRP A 90 10.06 10.46 13.05
C TRP A 90 8.69 11.10 12.83
N CYS A 91 7.67 10.31 12.50
CA CYS A 91 6.30 10.80 12.38
C CYS A 91 5.83 11.40 13.70
N ARG A 92 6.08 10.73 14.84
CA ARG A 92 5.76 11.27 16.18
C ARG A 92 6.50 12.57 16.48
N ARG A 93 7.81 12.63 16.19
CA ARG A 93 8.61 13.84 16.40
C ARG A 93 8.08 15.01 15.57
N LYS A 94 7.74 14.76 14.30
CA LYS A 94 7.21 15.79 13.39
C LYS A 94 5.82 16.27 13.79
N ALA A 95 4.94 15.35 14.20
CA ALA A 95 3.61 15.70 14.72
C ALA A 95 3.70 16.59 15.97
N ALA A 96 4.63 16.32 16.88
CA ALA A 96 4.85 17.15 18.06
C ALA A 96 5.46 18.54 17.77
N SER A 97 6.01 18.74 16.57
CA SER A 97 6.61 20.01 16.11
C SER A 97 5.76 20.76 15.08
N ALA A 98 4.59 20.22 14.72
CA ALA A 98 3.66 20.89 13.82
C ALA A 98 3.02 22.09 14.55
N PRO A 99 2.89 23.25 13.89
CA PRO A 99 2.26 24.44 14.47
C PRO A 99 0.78 24.22 14.77
#